data_AF-A0A1H9HBD6-F1
#
_entry.id   AF-A0A1H9HBD6-F1
#
_cell.length_a   1.000
_cell.length_b   1.000
_cell.length_c   1.000
_cell.angle_alpha   90.00
_cell.angle_beta   90.00
_cell.angle_gamma   90.00
#
_symmetry.space_group_name_H-M   'P 1'
#
loop_
_entity.id
_entity.type
_entity.pdbx_description
1 polymer ?
#
loop_
_entity_poly.entity_id
_entity_poly.type
_entity_poly.pdbx_seq_one_letter_code
_entity_poly.pdbx_strand_id
1 'polypeptide(L)' 'MPVLIAPISVALVGLSISPEQSASLAYISGTLGVLIGADLLRIKDIFRLGAPYASIGGAGTFDGIFITGIVAALLA' A
#
# COMPACT_ATOMS: atom_id res chain seq x y z
N MET A 1 -12.33 1.46 5.51
CA MET A 1 -11.22 1.28 6.49
C MET A 1 -10.58 2.64 6.73
N PRO A 2 -10.09 2.95 7.93
CA PRO A 2 -9.38 4.21 8.17
C PRO A 2 -8.09 4.27 7.33
N VAL A 3 -8.01 5.24 6.42
CA VAL A 3 -6.99 5.29 5.35
C VAL A 3 -5.56 5.40 5.90
N LEU A 4 -5.37 6.03 7.05
CA LEU A 4 -4.04 6.30 7.60
C LEU A 4 -3.51 5.23 8.57
N ILE A 5 -4.34 4.29 9.02
CA ILE A 5 -3.89 3.28 9.99
C ILE A 5 -2.75 2.45 9.41
N ALA A 6 -2.93 1.91 8.19
CA ALA A 6 -1.91 1.07 7.57
C ALA A 6 -0.60 1.86 7.29
N PRO A 7 -0.61 3.01 6.57
CA PRO A 7 0.60 3.79 6.31
C PRO A 7 1.36 4.22 7.57
N ILE A 8 0.66 4.66 8.61
CA ILE A 8 1.32 5.06 9.87
C ILE A 8 1.92 3.83 10.56
N SER A 9 1.22 2.69 10.54
CA SER A 9 1.73 1.46 11.15
C SER A 9 3.04 1.01 10.52
N VAL A 10 3.13 0.97 9.18
CA VAL A 10 4.40 0.58 8.51
C VAL A 10 5.50 1.62 8.69
N ALA A 11 5.20 2.92 8.79
CA ALA A 11 6.20 3.93 9.12
C ALA A 11 6.78 3.72 10.53
N LEU A 12 5.93 3.50 11.54
CA LEU A 12 6.35 3.22 12.91
C LEU A 12 7.14 1.91 13.02
N VAL A 13 6.72 0.87 12.31
CA VAL A 13 7.43 -0.41 12.27
C VAL A 13 8.78 -0.26 11.57
N GLY A 14 8.85 0.50 10.46
CA GLY A 14 10.09 0.80 9.75
C GLY A 14 11.12 1.48 10.65
N LEU A 15 10.69 2.54 11.36
CA LEU A 15 11.50 3.23 12.36
C LEU A 15 11.94 2.33 13.52
N SER A 16 11.10 1.37 13.92
CA SER A 16 11.43 0.48 15.04
C SER A 16 12.43 -0.62 14.65
N ILE A 17 12.43 -1.06 13.39
CA ILE A 17 13.27 -2.17 12.91
C ILE A 17 14.63 -1.68 12.39
N SER A 18 14.63 -0.63 11.57
CA SER A 18 15.83 -0.10 10.93
C SER A 18 15.64 1.39 10.64
N PRO A 19 15.99 2.27 11.59
CA PRO A 19 15.84 3.71 11.44
C PRO A 19 16.58 4.27 10.21
N GLU A 20 17.69 3.66 9.79
CA GLU A 20 18.48 4.14 8.64
C GLU A 20 17.80 3.83 7.29
N GLN A 21 16.92 2.83 7.25
CA GLN A 21 16.24 2.38 6.03
C GLN A 21 14.71 2.42 6.16
N SER A 22 14.21 3.06 7.20
CA SER A 22 12.81 3.17 7.61
C SER A 22 11.90 3.60 6.46
N ALA A 23 12.27 4.66 5.72
CA ALA A 23 11.53 5.15 4.55
C ALA A 23 11.34 4.06 3.49
N SER A 24 12.41 3.38 3.11
CA SER A 24 12.37 2.32 2.10
C SER A 24 11.58 1.10 2.61
N LEU A 25 11.78 0.73 3.87
CA LEU A 25 11.08 -0.39 4.48
C LEU A 25 9.57 -0.12 4.59
N ALA A 26 9.17 1.08 5.03
CA ALA A 26 7.80 1.51 5.13
C ALA A 26 7.12 1.59 3.75
N TYR A 27 7.83 2.09 2.73
CA TYR A 27 7.31 2.14 1.37
C TYR A 27 7.07 0.76 0.78
N ILE A 28 8.06 -0.14 0.87
CA ILE A 28 7.97 -1.49 0.30
C ILE A 28 6.88 -2.28 1.03
N SER A 29 6.90 -2.30 2.37
CA SER A 29 5.92 -3.05 3.16
C SER A 29 4.51 -2.48 3.01
N GLY A 30 4.35 -1.16 2.99
CA GLY A 30 3.07 -0.49 2.76
C GLY A 30 2.50 -0.81 1.38
N THR A 31 3.32 -0.67 0.33
CA THR A 31 2.92 -0.96 -1.05
C THR A 31 2.52 -2.42 -1.22
N LEU A 32 3.34 -3.36 -0.71
CA LEU A 32 3.01 -4.78 -0.74
C LEU A 32 1.75 -5.11 0.05
N GLY A 33 1.55 -4.48 1.21
CA GLY A 33 0.35 -4.65 2.01
C GLY A 33 -0.91 -4.22 1.26
N VAL A 34 -0.86 -3.09 0.55
CA VAL A 34 -1.97 -2.62 -0.29
C VAL A 34 -2.21 -3.57 -1.45
N LEU A 35 -1.18 -3.93 -2.22
CA LEU A 35 -1.31 -4.84 -3.36
C LEU A 35 -1.85 -6.21 -2.95
N ILE A 36 -1.36 -6.77 -1.84
CA ILE A 36 -1.83 -8.05 -1.33
C ILE A 36 -3.29 -7.91 -0.88
N GLY A 37 -3.58 -6.94 -0.01
CA GLY A 37 -4.87 -6.81 0.64
C GLY A 37 -5.99 -6.34 -0.28
N ALA A 38 -5.75 -5.27 -1.04
CA ALA A 38 -6.74 -4.64 -1.89
C ALA A 38 -6.93 -5.37 -3.22
N ASP A 39 -5.84 -5.88 -3.81
CA ASP A 39 -5.89 -6.45 -5.16
C ASP A 39 -5.82 -7.98 -5.17
N LEU A 40 -4.74 -8.58 -4.66
CA LEU A 40 -4.51 -10.03 -4.77
C LEU A 40 -5.56 -10.86 -4.02
N LEU A 41 -5.91 -10.47 -2.79
CA LEU A 41 -6.95 -11.16 -2.03
C LEU A 41 -8.35 -11.00 -2.64
N ARG A 42 -8.53 -10.01 -3.54
CA ARG A 42 -9.78 -9.70 -4.23
C ARG A 42 -9.81 -10.17 -5.69
N ILE A 43 -8.80 -10.92 -6.14
CA ILE A 43 -8.69 -11.36 -7.54
C ILE A 43 -9.94 -12.10 -8.05
N LYS A 44 -10.63 -12.85 -7.17
CA LYS A 44 -11.87 -13.58 -7.49
C LYS A 44 -13.01 -12.65 -7.91
N ASP A 45 -13.04 -11.45 -7.35
CA ASP A 45 -14.04 -10.43 -7.67
C ASP A 45 -13.75 -9.80 -9.04
N ILE A 46 -12.46 -9.71 -9.42
CA ILE A 46 -12.03 -9.22 -10.74
C ILE A 46 -12.56 -10.12 -11.87
N PHE A 47 -12.50 -11.44 -11.71
CA PHE A 47 -13.03 -12.38 -12.71
C PHE A 47 -14.55 -12.25 -12.93
N ARG A 48 -15.28 -11.63 -12.00
CA ARG A 48 -16.73 -11.42 -12.11
C ARG A 48 -17.11 -10.09 -12.76
N LEU A 49 -16.14 -9.17 -12.98
CA LEU A 49 -16.42 -7.85 -13.54
C LEU A 49 -16.81 -7.89 -15.02
N GLY A 50 -16.48 -8.96 -15.75
CA GLY A 50 -16.74 -9.06 -17.21
C GLY A 50 -15.96 -8.02 -18.04
N ALA A 51 -15.01 -7.30 -17.43
CA ALA A 51 -14.19 -6.31 -18.09
C ALA A 51 -13.05 -6.99 -18.86
N PRO A 52 -12.73 -6.53 -20.09
CA PRO A 52 -11.64 -7.09 -20.89
C PRO A 52 -10.24 -6.78 -20.30
N TYR A 53 -10.15 -5.78 -19.43
CA TYR A 53 -8.91 -5.37 -18.75
C TYR A 53 -9.25 -4.84 -17.35
N ALA A 54 -8.37 -5.14 -16.38
CA ALA A 54 -8.43 -4.62 -15.03
C ALA A 54 -7.07 -3.97 -14.68
N SER A 55 -7.11 -2.75 -14.14
CA SER A 55 -5.94 -2.07 -13.59
C SER A 55 -5.88 -2.30 -12.08
N ILE A 56 -4.71 -2.69 -11.60
CA ILE A 56 -4.42 -3.06 -10.20
C ILE A 56 -3.48 -2.02 -9.60
N GLY A 57 -3.64 -1.71 -8.31
CA GLY A 57 -2.76 -0.76 -7.62
C GLY A 57 -3.01 0.70 -7.97
N GLY A 58 -4.28 1.07 -8.16
CA GLY A 58 -4.72 2.47 -8.07
C GLY A 58 -5.19 3.14 -9.34
N ALA A 59 -5.13 2.53 -10.53
CA ALA A 59 -5.81 2.96 -11.76
C ALA A 59 -5.86 4.50 -12.05
N GLY A 60 -4.81 5.26 -11.68
CA GLY A 60 -4.75 6.72 -11.84
C GLY A 60 -5.39 7.56 -10.72
N THR A 61 -5.70 6.97 -9.57
CA THR A 61 -6.25 7.63 -8.36
C THR A 61 -5.24 7.69 -7.21
N PHE A 62 -5.51 8.56 -6.23
CA PHE A 62 -4.77 8.66 -4.96
C PHE A 62 -5.04 7.44 -4.06
N ASP A 63 -4.58 6.27 -4.48
CA ASP A 63 -4.81 4.99 -3.81
C ASP A 63 -3.82 4.73 -2.65
N GLY A 64 -4.02 3.63 -1.93
CA GLY A 64 -3.21 3.20 -0.80
C GLY A 64 -1.71 3.18 -1.08
N ILE A 65 -1.27 2.75 -2.28
CA ILE A 65 0.15 2.74 -2.66
C ILE A 65 0.75 4.16 -2.59
N PHE A 66 0.04 5.13 -3.16
CA PHE A 66 0.48 6.52 -3.17
C PHE A 66 0.52 7.11 -1.76
N ILE A 67 -0.53 6.87 -0.97
CA ILE A 67 -0.58 7.34 0.43
C ILE A 67 0.53 6.70 1.25
N THR A 68 0.82 5.40 1.07
CA THR A 68 1.95 4.75 1.74
C THR A 68 3.29 5.36 1.34
N GLY A 69 3.47 5.77 0.09
CA GLY A 69 4.68 6.47 -0.37
C GLY A 69 4.86 7.84 0.28
N ILE A 70 3.82 8.67 0.31
CA ILE A 70 3.88 9.98 0.99
C ILE A 70 4.20 9.79 2.47
N VAL A 71 3.49 8.89 3.14
CA VAL A 71 3.67 8.68 4.58
C VAL A 71 5.06 8.14 4.89
N ALA A 72 5.56 7.20 4.09
CA ALA A 72 6.91 6.68 4.22
C ALA A 72 7.96 7.79 4.05
N ALA A 73 7.81 8.67 3.05
CA ALA A 73 8.77 9.75 2.82
C ALA A 73 8.73 10.86 3.89
N LEU A 74 7.59 11.08 4.54
CA LEU A 74 7.42 12.15 5.53
C LEU A 74 7.66 11.70 6.98
N LEU A 75 7.36 10.45 7.31
CA LEU A 75 7.32 9.97 8.70
C LEU A 75 8.34 8.90 9.04
N ALA A 76 8.96 8.27 8.06
CA ALA A 76 9.93 7.19 8.28
C ALA A 76 11.30 7.65 7.80
#